data_AF-A0AAW1LXL5-F1
#
_entry.id   AF-A0AAW1LXL5-F1
#
_cell.length_a   1.000
_cell.length_b   1.000
_cell.length_c   1.000
_cell.angle_alpha   90.00
_cell.angle_beta   90.00
_cell.angle_gamma   90.00
#
_symmetry.space_group_name_H-M   'P 1'
#
loop_
_entity.id
_entity.type
_entity.pdbx_description
1 polymer ?
#
loop_
_entity_poly.entity_id
_entity_poly.type
_entity_poly.pdbx_seq_one_letter_code
_entity_poly.pdbx_strand_id
1 'polypeptide(L)'
;MLYSKSLSTPAIEYGKRFEDVCRKSFEEETGLLVNMIGLCPDVEHGFLGASPDRLIGEDELIEIKCAYSLHLKNQDIHDAIRDNKQFYLKYNDVGQAVLKTHHNYYYQVQGLLNVTRRKSCYFVVYVDDEKPLFIQKIDRDENFWKTIMLPGLKTFYMGCFLPEVLQHSIHRGIEYDYIPPVSVYLFCILLFVFINLDCF
;
A
#
# COMPACT_ATOMS: atom_id res chain seq x y z
N MET A 1 13.17 3.06 -13.84
CA MET A 1 12.27 1.89 -13.96
C MET A 1 12.54 1.22 -15.29
N LEU A 2 12.79 -0.09 -15.31
CA LEU A 2 13.29 -0.80 -16.51
C LEU A 2 12.33 -0.79 -17.70
N TYR A 3 11.07 -0.41 -17.53
CA TYR A 3 10.17 -0.08 -18.63
C TYR A 3 9.21 1.04 -18.20
N SER A 4 9.34 2.25 -18.77
CA SER A 4 8.45 3.38 -18.48
C SER A 4 7.43 3.55 -19.59
N LYS A 5 6.33 2.77 -19.55
CA LYS A 5 5.05 3.29 -20.06
C LYS A 5 4.37 3.99 -18.90
N SER A 6 3.91 5.23 -19.10
CA SER A 6 3.08 5.89 -18.10
C SER A 6 1.78 5.12 -17.98
N LEU A 7 1.59 4.40 -16.88
CA LEU A 7 0.32 3.78 -16.54
C LEU A 7 -0.61 4.89 -16.08
N SER A 8 -1.59 5.23 -16.92
CA SER A 8 -2.67 6.16 -16.59
C SER A 8 -3.98 5.41 -16.80
N THR A 9 -4.66 5.14 -15.70
CA THR A 9 -6.01 4.55 -15.68
C THR A 9 -6.96 5.58 -15.06
N PRO A 10 -8.27 5.52 -15.35
CA PRO A 10 -9.24 6.42 -14.73
C PRO A 10 -9.19 6.40 -13.20
N ALA A 11 -8.90 5.25 -12.61
CA ALA A 11 -8.80 5.08 -11.16
C ALA A 11 -7.57 5.79 -10.57
N ILE A 12 -6.41 5.72 -11.25
CA ILE A 12 -5.20 6.46 -10.86
C ILE A 12 -5.43 7.97 -10.95
N GLU A 13 -6.05 8.44 -12.04
CA GLU A 13 -6.35 9.87 -12.20
C GLU A 13 -7.37 10.36 -11.17
N TYR A 14 -8.33 9.50 -10.79
CA TYR A 14 -9.26 9.77 -9.69
C TYR A 14 -8.51 9.92 -8.36
N GLY A 15 -7.60 9.00 -8.03
CA GLY A 15 -6.75 9.09 -6.85
C GLY A 15 -5.97 10.41 -6.80
N LYS A 16 -5.20 10.72 -7.84
CA LYS A 16 -4.43 11.98 -7.92
C LYS A 16 -5.29 13.23 -7.73
N ARG A 17 -6.52 13.22 -8.26
CA ARG A 17 -7.43 14.37 -8.19
C ARG A 17 -7.99 14.56 -6.79
N PHE A 18 -8.33 13.47 -6.09
CA PHE A 18 -9.11 13.52 -4.85
C PHE A 18 -8.31 13.22 -3.58
N GLU A 19 -7.04 12.81 -3.68
CA GLU A 19 -6.19 12.57 -2.51
C GLU A 19 -6.07 13.82 -1.60
N ASP A 20 -5.89 15.02 -2.18
CA ASP A 20 -5.80 16.26 -1.38
C ASP A 20 -7.16 16.68 -0.80
N VAL A 21 -8.26 16.32 -1.45
CA VAL A 21 -9.62 16.56 -0.93
C VAL A 21 -9.85 15.65 0.28
N CYS A 22 -9.58 14.35 0.13
CA CYS A 22 -9.65 13.38 1.20
C CYS A 22 -8.79 13.78 2.41
N ARG A 23 -7.55 14.24 2.17
CA ARG A 23 -6.68 14.76 3.22
C ARG A 23 -7.34 15.88 4.01
N LYS A 24 -7.93 16.87 3.34
CA LYS A 24 -8.59 18.01 4.01
C LYS A 24 -9.80 17.55 4.82
N SER A 25 -10.65 16.68 4.26
CA SER A 25 -11.78 16.11 5.00
C SER A 25 -11.32 15.35 6.24
N PHE A 26 -10.21 14.59 6.15
CA PHE A 26 -9.61 13.94 7.30
C PHE A 26 -9.09 14.93 8.36
N GLU A 27 -8.39 15.99 7.95
CA GLU A 27 -7.90 17.05 8.86
C GLU A 27 -9.07 17.74 9.57
N GLU A 28 -10.18 18.00 8.86
CA GLU A 28 -11.39 18.61 9.40
C GLU A 28 -12.13 17.69 10.38
N GLU A 29 -12.28 16.39 10.06
CA GLU A 29 -12.99 15.43 10.90
C GLU A 29 -12.21 15.06 12.18
N THR A 30 -10.88 14.96 12.07
CA THR A 30 -10.03 14.49 13.18
C THR A 30 -9.37 15.61 13.97
N GLY A 31 -9.23 16.80 13.39
CA GLY A 31 -8.45 17.91 13.94
C GLY A 31 -6.93 17.65 13.96
N LEU A 32 -6.45 16.59 13.32
CA LEU A 32 -5.03 16.25 13.24
C LEU A 32 -4.35 17.02 12.11
N LEU A 33 -3.13 17.51 12.36
CA LEU A 33 -2.32 18.19 11.35
C LEU A 33 -1.55 17.18 10.50
N VAL A 34 -1.73 17.26 9.18
CA VAL A 34 -1.18 16.30 8.23
C VAL A 34 -0.09 16.96 7.38
N ASN A 35 1.12 16.39 7.42
CA ASN A 35 2.30 16.90 6.72
C ASN A 35 2.70 16.01 5.53
N MET A 36 3.22 16.60 4.46
CA MET A 36 3.78 15.82 3.35
C MET A 36 5.03 15.05 3.79
N ILE A 37 5.21 13.87 3.19
CA ILE A 37 6.40 13.04 3.35
C ILE A 37 6.80 12.47 2.00
N GLY A 38 8.11 12.32 1.78
CA GLY A 38 8.65 11.71 0.57
C GLY A 38 8.99 10.24 0.78
N LEU A 39 9.82 9.72 -0.12
CA LEU A 39 10.37 8.38 0.01
C LEU A 39 11.27 8.25 1.25
N CYS A 40 10.96 7.26 2.08
CA CYS A 40 11.68 6.88 3.28
C CYS A 40 12.43 5.55 3.05
N PRO A 41 13.77 5.55 2.93
CA PRO A 41 14.53 4.30 2.89
C PRO A 41 14.54 3.61 4.26
N ASP A 42 14.52 2.27 4.29
CA ASP A 42 14.74 1.53 5.54
C ASP A 42 16.25 1.54 5.87
N VAL A 43 16.57 2.02 7.07
CA VAL A 43 17.95 2.12 7.58
C VAL A 43 18.56 0.75 7.85
N GLU A 44 17.77 -0.23 8.28
CA GLU A 44 18.26 -1.59 8.60
C GLU A 44 18.34 -2.48 7.36
N HIS A 45 17.43 -2.28 6.41
CA HIS A 45 17.31 -3.09 5.21
C HIS A 45 17.40 -2.18 3.98
N GLY A 46 18.61 -1.84 3.56
CA GLY A 46 18.85 -0.86 2.47
C GLY A 46 18.26 -1.22 1.08
N PHE A 47 17.62 -2.38 0.94
CA PHE A 47 16.85 -2.78 -0.22
C PHE A 47 15.34 -2.47 -0.10
N LEU A 48 14.89 -1.90 1.02
CA LEU A 48 13.51 -1.50 1.28
C LEU A 48 13.39 0.02 1.34
N GLY A 49 12.26 0.53 0.85
CA GLY A 49 11.88 1.92 1.00
C GLY A 49 10.38 2.10 0.85
N ALA A 50 9.81 3.12 1.48
CA ALA A 50 8.38 3.36 1.52
C ALA A 50 8.01 4.83 1.31
N SER A 51 6.91 5.11 0.61
CA SER A 51 6.40 6.48 0.41
C SER A 51 4.97 6.55 0.96
N PRO A 52 4.80 6.87 2.25
CA PRO A 52 3.47 7.13 2.79
C PRO A 52 2.81 8.30 2.09
N ASP A 53 1.47 8.35 2.10
CA ASP A 53 0.75 9.52 1.59
C ASP A 53 1.12 10.75 2.41
N ARG A 54 0.91 10.69 3.72
CA ARG A 54 1.23 11.80 4.62
C ARG A 54 1.64 11.32 6.01
N LEU A 55 2.14 12.27 6.78
CA LEU A 55 2.69 12.11 8.12
C LEU A 55 1.87 12.90 9.15
N ILE A 56 1.59 12.29 10.30
CA ILE A 56 0.97 12.96 11.43
C ILE A 56 1.95 12.90 12.61
N GLY A 57 2.47 14.06 13.00
CA GLY A 57 3.48 14.19 14.05
C GLY A 57 4.69 13.25 13.87
N GLU A 58 5.14 12.66 14.97
CA GLU A 58 6.33 11.82 15.03
C GLU A 58 6.06 10.31 15.05
N ASP A 59 4.80 9.89 15.11
CA ASP A 59 4.47 8.48 15.36
C ASP A 59 3.43 7.91 14.39
N GLU A 60 2.77 8.73 13.58
CA GLU A 60 1.59 8.31 12.84
C GLU A 60 1.69 8.64 11.34
N LEU A 61 1.06 7.81 10.52
CA LEU A 61 0.94 7.97 9.07
C LEU A 61 -0.53 8.09 8.67
N ILE A 62 -0.77 8.57 7.46
CA ILE A 62 -2.03 8.36 6.73
C ILE A 62 -1.73 7.58 5.45
N GLU A 63 -2.64 6.68 5.10
CA GLU A 63 -2.67 5.98 3.81
C GLU A 63 -4.08 6.15 3.24
N ILE A 64 -4.17 6.89 2.13
CA ILE A 64 -5.42 7.29 1.49
C ILE A 64 -5.70 6.34 0.32
N LYS A 65 -6.96 5.92 0.20
CA LYS A 65 -7.45 5.16 -0.95
C LYS A 65 -8.72 5.81 -1.48
N CYS A 66 -8.65 6.36 -2.68
CA CYS A 66 -9.82 6.91 -3.37
C CYS A 66 -10.54 5.80 -4.16
N ALA A 67 -11.68 5.34 -3.66
CA ALA A 67 -12.41 4.18 -4.15
C ALA A 67 -13.24 4.49 -5.41
N TYR A 68 -12.56 4.71 -6.54
CA TYR A 68 -13.17 5.03 -7.83
C TYR A 68 -14.27 4.05 -8.26
N SER A 69 -14.12 2.75 -7.97
CA SER A 69 -15.11 1.73 -8.32
C SER A 69 -16.43 1.88 -7.56
N LEU A 70 -16.40 2.41 -6.33
CA LEU A 70 -17.60 2.71 -5.54
C LEU A 70 -18.25 4.00 -6.03
N HIS A 71 -17.44 5.02 -6.34
CA HIS A 71 -17.91 6.27 -6.95
C HIS A 71 -18.70 6.00 -8.24
N LEU A 72 -18.14 5.18 -9.15
CA LEU A 72 -18.81 4.81 -10.41
C LEU A 72 -20.16 4.10 -10.22
N LYS A 73 -20.29 3.33 -9.13
CA LYS A 73 -21.52 2.61 -8.80
C LYS A 73 -22.49 3.44 -7.97
N ASN A 74 -22.11 4.65 -7.58
CA ASN A 74 -22.76 5.45 -6.56
C ASN A 74 -23.05 4.63 -5.29
N GLN A 75 -22.09 3.79 -4.88
CA GLN A 75 -22.24 2.83 -3.80
C GLN A 75 -21.49 3.32 -2.56
N ASP A 76 -22.08 3.15 -1.37
CA ASP A 76 -21.37 3.40 -0.12
C ASP A 76 -20.51 2.20 0.32
N ILE A 77 -19.65 2.42 1.31
CA ILE A 77 -18.72 1.39 1.81
C ILE A 77 -19.47 0.22 2.47
N HIS A 78 -20.57 0.47 3.17
CA HIS A 78 -21.33 -0.56 3.86
C HIS A 78 -22.08 -1.47 2.88
N ASP A 79 -22.63 -0.90 1.80
CA ASP A 79 -23.15 -1.65 0.66
C ASP A 79 -22.03 -2.50 0.02
N ALA A 80 -20.86 -1.91 -0.23
CA ALA A 80 -19.74 -2.64 -0.82
C ALA A 80 -19.30 -3.85 0.02
N ILE A 81 -19.28 -3.70 1.36
CA ILE A 81 -18.98 -4.80 2.29
C ILE A 81 -20.04 -5.92 2.21
N ARG A 82 -21.33 -5.56 2.10
CA ARG A 82 -22.43 -6.53 2.02
C ARG A 82 -22.47 -7.27 0.69
N ASP A 83 -22.31 -6.53 -0.40
CA ASP A 83 -22.55 -7.04 -1.76
C ASP A 83 -21.35 -7.77 -2.34
N ASN A 84 -20.13 -7.45 -1.87
CA ASN A 84 -18.91 -8.00 -2.42
C ASN A 84 -18.00 -8.61 -1.35
N LYS A 85 -18.03 -9.94 -1.23
CA LYS A 85 -17.14 -10.69 -0.34
C LYS A 85 -15.65 -10.50 -0.63
N GLN A 86 -15.27 -10.07 -1.84
CA GLN A 86 -13.88 -9.76 -2.20
C GLN A 86 -13.48 -8.31 -1.91
N PHE A 87 -14.41 -7.46 -1.46
CA PHE A 87 -14.08 -6.10 -1.05
C PHE A 87 -13.05 -6.11 0.09
N TYR A 88 -12.16 -5.12 0.12
CA TYR A 88 -11.03 -5.12 1.05
C TYR A 88 -11.43 -4.85 2.50
N LEU A 89 -12.59 -4.24 2.74
CA LEU A 89 -13.18 -4.10 4.08
C LEU A 89 -14.14 -5.26 4.40
N LYS A 90 -14.31 -5.53 5.69
CA LYS A 90 -15.29 -6.47 6.25
C LYS A 90 -15.84 -5.94 7.57
N TYR A 91 -16.96 -6.47 8.05
CA TYR A 91 -17.34 -6.31 9.45
C TYR A 91 -16.54 -7.26 10.35
N ASN A 92 -16.10 -6.78 11.51
CA ASN A 92 -15.60 -7.62 12.59
C ASN A 92 -16.75 -8.16 13.45
N ASP A 93 -16.43 -8.94 14.48
CA ASP A 93 -17.42 -9.61 15.34
C ASP A 93 -18.30 -8.63 16.14
N VAL A 94 -17.86 -7.38 16.28
CA VAL A 94 -18.62 -6.29 16.95
C VAL A 94 -19.35 -5.39 15.95
N GLY A 95 -19.39 -5.75 14.66
CA GLY A 95 -20.14 -5.03 13.64
C GLY A 95 -19.46 -3.75 13.13
N GLN A 96 -18.17 -3.55 13.39
CA GLN A 96 -17.40 -2.42 12.86
C GLN A 96 -16.72 -2.79 11.55
N ALA A 97 -16.76 -1.88 10.58
CA ALA A 97 -16.04 -2.03 9.32
C ALA A 97 -14.52 -1.92 9.58
N VAL A 98 -13.75 -2.89 9.07
CA VAL A 98 -12.30 -2.99 9.23
C VAL A 98 -11.65 -3.55 7.96
N LEU A 99 -10.43 -3.14 7.69
CA LEU A 99 -9.58 -3.70 6.64
C LEU A 99 -9.24 -5.17 6.94
N LYS A 100 -9.37 -6.02 5.92
CA LYS A 100 -8.96 -7.41 6.02
C LYS A 100 -7.45 -7.52 6.18
N THR A 101 -7.01 -8.23 7.23
CA THR A 101 -5.58 -8.46 7.53
C THR A 101 -4.84 -9.28 6.48
N HIS A 102 -5.55 -9.99 5.61
CA HIS A 102 -4.99 -10.75 4.49
C HIS A 102 -5.09 -10.02 3.14
N HIS A 103 -5.57 -8.77 3.12
CA HIS A 103 -5.64 -7.97 1.89
C HIS A 103 -4.34 -7.20 1.64
N ASN A 104 -3.99 -6.97 0.38
CA ASN A 104 -2.75 -6.29 -0.01
C ASN A 104 -2.55 -4.91 0.67
N TYR A 105 -3.62 -4.14 0.84
CA TYR A 105 -3.56 -2.86 1.56
C TYR A 105 -3.11 -3.01 3.02
N TYR A 106 -3.42 -4.12 3.69
CA TYR A 106 -2.93 -4.36 5.05
C TYR A 106 -1.41 -4.59 5.05
N TYR A 107 -0.92 -5.38 4.09
CA TYR A 107 0.53 -5.55 3.89
C TYR A 107 1.21 -4.22 3.54
N GLN A 108 0.57 -3.36 2.75
CA GLN A 108 1.08 -2.01 2.44
C GLN A 108 1.20 -1.16 3.70
N VAL A 109 0.14 -1.08 4.52
CA VAL A 109 0.16 -0.35 5.79
C VAL A 109 1.24 -0.88 6.72
N GLN A 110 1.34 -2.20 6.90
CA GLN A 110 2.36 -2.79 7.76
C GLN A 110 3.79 -2.54 7.23
N GLY A 111 3.99 -2.58 5.90
CA GLY A 111 5.26 -2.23 5.27
C GLY A 111 5.66 -0.77 5.51
N LEU A 112 4.72 0.16 5.32
CA LEU A 112 4.92 1.58 5.61
C LEU A 112 5.34 1.81 7.05
N LEU A 113 4.64 1.20 8.02
CA LEU A 113 4.91 1.37 9.44
C LEU A 113 6.28 0.83 9.86
N ASN A 114 6.69 -0.33 9.33
CA ASN A 114 7.97 -0.92 9.68
C ASN A 114 9.15 -0.20 9.03
N VAL A 115 9.03 0.22 7.77
CA VAL A 115 10.10 0.97 7.08
C VAL A 115 10.30 2.35 7.71
N THR A 116 9.22 3.07 8.00
CA THR A 116 9.28 4.43 8.58
C THR A 116 9.45 4.45 10.10
N ARG A 117 9.41 3.29 10.76
CA ARG A 117 9.49 3.11 12.22
C ARG A 117 8.37 3.80 13.01
N ARG A 118 7.23 4.04 12.37
CA ARG A 118 6.04 4.64 12.99
C ARG A 118 5.17 3.61 13.71
N LYS A 119 4.32 4.10 14.61
CA LYS A 119 3.52 3.26 15.53
C LYS A 119 2.19 2.85 14.93
N SER A 120 1.54 3.74 14.20
CA SER A 120 0.21 3.48 13.63
C SER A 120 -0.06 4.28 12.36
N CYS A 121 -0.98 3.80 11.54
CA CYS A 121 -1.41 4.44 10.30
C CYS A 121 -2.92 4.61 10.32
N TYR A 122 -3.42 5.79 9.96
CA TYR A 122 -4.82 5.98 9.59
C TYR A 122 -5.01 5.53 8.15
N PHE A 123 -5.66 4.38 7.98
CA PHE A 123 -6.11 3.91 6.68
C PHE A 123 -7.45 4.58 6.37
N VAL A 124 -7.46 5.36 5.30
CA VAL A 124 -8.58 6.24 4.95
C VAL A 124 -9.13 5.85 3.58
N VAL A 125 -10.43 5.65 3.49
CA VAL A 125 -11.11 5.34 2.22
C VAL A 125 -12.09 6.44 1.89
N TYR A 126 -11.85 7.12 0.79
CA TYR A 126 -12.67 8.20 0.26
C TYR A 126 -13.42 7.70 -0.97
N VAL A 127 -14.73 7.91 -1.02
CA VAL A 127 -15.55 7.57 -2.20
C VAL A 127 -15.88 8.82 -3.01
N ASP A 128 -16.50 9.82 -2.41
CA ASP A 128 -16.78 11.16 -2.94
C ASP A 128 -17.29 12.07 -1.80
N ASP A 129 -17.49 13.37 -2.08
CA ASP A 129 -17.90 14.38 -1.10
C ASP A 129 -19.29 14.13 -0.49
N GLU A 130 -20.11 13.27 -1.11
CA GLU A 130 -21.46 12.95 -0.64
C GLU A 130 -21.49 11.77 0.34
N LYS A 131 -20.41 10.99 0.41
CA LYS A 131 -20.32 9.76 1.22
C LYS A 131 -19.41 9.97 2.43
N PRO A 132 -19.72 9.30 3.56
CA PRO A 132 -18.90 9.43 4.76
C PRO A 132 -17.48 8.88 4.50
N LEU A 133 -16.50 9.56 5.08
CA LEU A 133 -15.12 9.10 5.08
C LEU A 133 -14.99 7.86 5.97
N PHE A 134 -14.35 6.81 5.47
CA PHE A 134 -13.99 5.68 6.32
C PHE A 134 -12.58 5.90 6.85
N ILE A 135 -12.43 5.85 8.18
CA ILE A 135 -11.15 5.99 8.86
C ILE A 135 -10.95 4.80 9.79
N GLN A 136 -9.84 4.08 9.61
CA GLN A 136 -9.40 3.05 10.54
C GLN A 136 -7.96 3.32 10.98
N LYS A 137 -7.73 3.43 12.28
CA LYS A 137 -6.38 3.40 12.84
C LYS A 137 -5.87 1.95 12.92
N ILE A 138 -4.72 1.69 12.32
CA ILE A 138 -4.06 0.38 12.27
C ILE A 138 -2.69 0.51 12.94
N ASP A 139 -2.46 -0.28 13.98
CA ASP A 139 -1.19 -0.30 14.70
C ASP A 139 -0.15 -1.19 14.00
N ARG A 140 1.12 -0.90 14.22
CA ARG A 140 2.23 -1.71 13.72
C ARG A 140 2.22 -3.08 14.39
N ASP A 141 2.10 -4.12 13.57
CA ASP A 141 2.17 -5.50 14.00
C ASP A 141 3.59 -6.03 13.78
N GLU A 142 4.41 -5.95 14.83
CA GLU A 142 5.79 -6.41 14.76
C GLU A 142 5.91 -7.92 14.53
N ASN A 143 4.97 -8.70 15.04
CA ASN A 143 4.99 -10.15 14.87
C ASN A 143 4.69 -10.51 13.42
N PHE A 144 3.66 -9.91 12.83
CA PHE A 144 3.36 -10.07 11.41
C PHE A 144 4.53 -9.67 10.52
N TRP A 145 5.19 -8.54 10.82
CA TRP A 145 6.38 -8.11 10.10
C TRP A 145 7.52 -9.14 10.19
N LYS A 146 7.90 -9.52 11.41
CA LYS A 146 9.06 -10.39 11.67
C LYS A 146 8.84 -11.81 11.15
N THR A 147 7.62 -12.34 11.24
CA THR A 147 7.32 -13.74 10.93
C THR A 147 6.83 -13.96 9.51
N ILE A 148 6.11 -13.00 8.92
CA ILE A 148 5.49 -13.16 7.59
C ILE A 148 6.17 -12.25 6.55
N MET A 149 6.14 -10.94 6.75
CA MET A 149 6.53 -9.99 5.69
C MET A 149 8.05 -9.99 5.42
N LEU A 150 8.86 -9.74 6.43
CA LEU A 150 10.30 -9.53 6.25
C LEU A 150 11.02 -10.76 5.67
N PRO A 151 10.73 -12.00 6.10
CA PRO A 151 11.31 -13.19 5.47
C PRO A 151 10.93 -13.32 3.99
N GLY A 152 9.68 -13.06 3.63
CA GLY A 152 9.21 -13.09 2.25
C GLY A 152 9.89 -12.03 1.37
N LEU A 153 9.96 -10.79 1.87
CA LEU A 153 10.63 -9.68 1.18
C LEU A 153 12.13 -9.96 0.97
N LYS A 154 12.82 -10.48 1.99
CA LYS A 154 14.24 -10.89 1.89
C LYS A 154 14.43 -12.00 0.86
N THR A 155 13.55 -13.01 0.86
CA THR A 155 13.61 -14.14 -0.05
C THR A 155 13.42 -13.70 -1.50
N PHE A 156 12.44 -12.84 -1.77
CA PHE A 156 12.26 -12.26 -3.10
C PHE A 156 13.47 -11.42 -3.52
N TYR A 157 13.93 -10.52 -2.65
CA TYR A 157 15.02 -9.63 -3.00
C TYR A 157 16.29 -10.41 -3.35
N MET A 158 16.69 -11.36 -2.51
CA MET A 158 17.91 -12.14 -2.72
C MET A 158 17.77 -13.20 -3.81
N GLY A 159 16.60 -13.83 -3.94
CA GLY A 159 16.38 -14.97 -4.83
C GLY A 159 15.86 -14.60 -6.22
N CYS A 160 15.17 -13.46 -6.36
CA CYS A 160 14.53 -13.06 -7.61
C CYS A 160 15.08 -11.71 -8.10
N PHE A 161 14.95 -10.67 -7.30
CA PHE A 161 15.23 -9.30 -7.75
C PHE A 161 16.71 -9.04 -7.98
N LEU A 162 17.56 -9.33 -6.98
CA LEU A 162 18.98 -9.06 -7.05
C LEU A 162 19.65 -9.87 -8.17
N PRO A 163 19.38 -11.18 -8.35
CA PRO A 163 19.86 -11.91 -9.52
C PRO A 163 19.41 -11.29 -10.83
N GLU A 164 18.14 -10.89 -10.98
CA GLU A 164 17.63 -10.27 -12.21
C GLU A 164 18.34 -8.94 -12.52
N VAL A 165 18.47 -8.06 -11.53
CA VAL A 165 19.17 -6.77 -11.68
C VAL A 165 20.63 -6.98 -12.05
N LEU A 166 21.29 -7.95 -11.41
CA LEU A 166 22.67 -8.29 -11.72
C LEU A 166 22.79 -8.98 -13.08
N GLN A 167 21.91 -9.90 -13.45
CA GLN A 167 21.94 -10.63 -14.71
C GLN A 167 21.61 -9.74 -15.91
N HIS A 168 20.67 -8.79 -15.79
CA HIS A 168 20.43 -7.78 -16.82
C HIS A 168 21.56 -6.76 -16.90
N SER A 169 22.35 -6.58 -15.83
CA SER A 169 23.62 -5.84 -15.90
C SER A 169 24.78 -6.67 -16.49
N ILE A 170 24.74 -8.01 -16.35
CA ILE A 170 25.77 -8.99 -16.77
C ILE A 170 25.50 -9.59 -18.16
N HIS A 171 24.33 -9.41 -18.77
CA HIS A 171 24.03 -9.78 -20.18
C HIS A 171 24.91 -9.05 -21.24
N ARG A 172 26.03 -8.48 -20.81
CA ARG A 172 27.29 -8.36 -21.57
C ARG A 172 28.19 -9.62 -21.45
N GLY A 173 27.64 -10.80 -21.18
CA GLY A 173 28.17 -12.09 -21.63
C GLY A 173 28.61 -13.13 -20.59
N ILE A 174 27.69 -13.71 -19.78
CA ILE A 174 27.90 -15.04 -19.16
C ILE A 174 26.56 -15.80 -19.03
N GLU A 175 26.49 -17.05 -19.49
CA GLU A 175 25.36 -18.01 -19.33
C GLU A 175 25.42 -18.77 -18.00
N TYR A 176 24.28 -18.99 -17.34
CA TYR A 176 24.12 -20.03 -16.31
C TYR A 176 22.71 -20.64 -16.28
N ASP A 177 22.68 -21.93 -15.90
CA ASP A 177 21.55 -22.86 -15.97
C ASP A 177 20.44 -22.62 -14.92
N TYR A 178 19.19 -22.72 -15.41
CA TYR A 178 17.92 -23.05 -14.76
C TYR A 178 17.47 -22.29 -13.48
N ILE A 179 16.46 -21.43 -13.64
CA ILE A 179 15.68 -20.83 -12.54
C ILE A 179 14.30 -21.53 -12.45
N PRO A 180 13.89 -22.08 -11.28
CA PRO A 180 12.63 -22.80 -11.15
C PRO A 180 11.39 -21.89 -11.24
N PRO A 181 10.26 -22.39 -11.76
CA PRO A 181 9.07 -21.59 -12.04
C PRO A 181 8.21 -21.44 -10.77
N VAL A 182 8.59 -20.55 -9.86
CA VAL A 182 7.74 -20.21 -8.71
C VAL A 182 7.80 -18.72 -8.41
N SER A 183 7.20 -17.85 -9.22
CA SER A 183 7.19 -16.41 -8.85
C SER A 183 6.19 -15.48 -9.57
N VAL A 184 5.28 -15.95 -10.42
CA VAL A 184 4.42 -14.99 -11.17
C VAL A 184 3.41 -14.26 -10.27
N TYR A 185 3.03 -14.84 -9.12
CA TYR A 185 2.19 -14.16 -8.13
C TYR A 185 2.97 -13.19 -7.22
N LEU A 186 4.30 -13.31 -7.19
CA LEU A 186 5.20 -12.42 -6.44
C LEU A 186 5.71 -11.26 -7.31
N PHE A 187 5.37 -11.25 -8.61
CA PHE A 187 5.73 -10.19 -9.56
C PHE A 187 5.04 -8.85 -9.28
N CYS A 188 3.89 -8.86 -8.60
CA CYS A 188 3.24 -7.61 -8.14
C CYS A 188 3.88 -7.04 -6.86
N ILE A 189 4.85 -7.75 -6.28
CA ILE A 189 5.53 -7.38 -5.06
C ILE A 189 7.03 -7.35 -5.35
N LEU A 190 7.51 -6.38 -6.13
CA LEU A 190 8.76 -5.61 -5.88
C LEU A 190 9.26 -4.88 -7.14
N LEU A 191 8.79 -3.64 -7.25
CA LEU A 191 9.63 -2.50 -7.63
C LEU A 191 9.41 -1.41 -6.56
N PHE A 192 9.64 -1.76 -5.27
CA PHE A 192 9.23 -0.92 -4.13
C PHE A 192 10.16 0.26 -3.88
N VAL A 193 9.88 1.35 -4.59
CA VAL A 193 9.31 2.49 -3.87
C VAL A 193 7.89 2.03 -3.53
N PHE A 194 7.41 2.04 -2.27
CA PHE A 194 5.94 2.04 -2.06
C PHE A 194 5.41 3.34 -2.67
N ILE A 195 5.41 3.45 -4.00
CA ILE A 195 4.62 4.46 -4.70
C ILE A 195 3.20 4.02 -4.39
N ASN A 196 2.36 4.97 -4.01
CA ASN A 196 0.92 4.87 -4.20
C ASN A 196 0.60 4.53 -5.65
N LEU A 197 0.78 3.26 -6.01
CA LEU A 197 0.09 2.67 -7.13
C LEU A 197 -1.26 2.26 -6.58
N ASP A 198 -2.04 3.30 -6.31
CA ASP A 198 -3.47 3.19 -6.21
C ASP A 198 -4.00 2.42 -7.42
N CYS A 199 -4.94 1.53 -7.14
CA CYS A 199 -5.84 0.88 -8.08
C CYS A 199 -5.24 -0.21 -8.99
N PHE A 200 -5.08 -1.41 -8.42
CA PHE A 200 -5.52 -2.66 -9.06
C PHE A 200 -6.27 -3.53 -8.07
#